data_AF-A0A7X7Z6R0-F1
#
_entry.id   AF-A0A7X7Z6R0-F1
#
_cell.length_a   1.000
_cell.length_b   1.000
_cell.length_c   1.000
_cell.angle_alpha   90.00
_cell.angle_beta   90.00
_cell.angle_gamma   90.00
#
_symmetry.space_group_name_H-M   'P 1'
#
loop_
_entity.id
_entity.type
_entity.pdbx_description
1 polymer ?
#
loop_
_entity_poly.entity_id
_entity_poly.type
_entity_poly.pdbx_seq_one_letter_code
_entity_poly.pdbx_strand_id
1 'polypeptide(L)' 'MNTSALILMISTWSIVTCLTIYFFVKVLKAPMRQEPDSYLDNDPK' A
#
# COMPACT_ATOMS: atom_id res chain seq x y z
N MET A 1 -13.80 -29.12 16.66
CA MET A 1 -13.74 -27.93 15.79
C MET A 1 -13.18 -28.37 14.44
N ASN A 2 -13.83 -28.01 13.34
CA ASN A 2 -13.48 -28.52 12.01
C ASN A 2 -12.12 -27.94 11.59
N THR A 3 -11.11 -28.81 11.43
CA THR A 3 -9.75 -28.44 11.02
C THR A 3 -9.73 -27.59 9.74
N SER A 4 -10.64 -27.87 8.80
CA SER A 4 -10.81 -27.10 7.57
C SER A 4 -11.19 -25.64 7.81
N ALA A 5 -12.02 -25.35 8.81
CA ALA A 5 -12.42 -23.98 9.14
C ALA A 5 -11.25 -23.18 9.74
N LEU A 6 -10.42 -23.84 10.55
CA LEU A 6 -9.23 -23.23 11.14
C LEU A 6 -8.16 -22.92 10.08
N ILE A 7 -7.94 -23.84 9.13
CA ILE A 7 -7.03 -23.62 8.01
C ILE A 7 -7.49 -22.44 7.16
N LEU A 8 -8.78 -22.37 6.82
CA LEU A 8 -9.33 -21.27 6.04
C LEU A 8 -9.14 -19.92 6.76
N MET A 9 -9.45 -19.88 8.06
CA MET A 9 -9.31 -18.66 8.87
C MET A 9 -7.86 -18.15 8.88
N ILE A 10 -6.89 -19.02 9.17
CA ILE A 10 -5.46 -18.64 9.21
C ILE A 10 -4.97 -18.24 7.82
N SER A 11 -5.41 -18.94 6.76
CA SER A 11 -5.03 -18.63 5.38
C SER A 11 -5.52 -17.24 4.96
N THR A 12 -6.80 -16.92 5.22
CA THR A 12 -7.35 -15.60 4.90
C THR A 12 -6.60 -14.49 5.62
N TRP A 13 -6.33 -14.66 6.92
CA TRP A 13 -5.59 -13.68 7.71
C TRP A 13 -4.18 -13.48 7.19
N SER A 14 -3.49 -14.58 6.85
CA SER A 14 -2.14 -14.53 6.28
C SER A 14 -2.11 -13.77 4.95
N ILE A 15 -3.06 -14.04 4.05
CA ILE A 15 -3.13 -13.37 2.74
C ILE A 15 -3.35 -11.86 2.91
N VAL A 16 -4.33 -11.46 3.72
CA VAL A 16 -4.62 -10.03 3.97
C VAL A 16 -3.41 -9.33 4.59
N THR A 17 -2.76 -9.98 5.55
CA THR A 17 -1.55 -9.44 6.21
C THR A 17 -0.40 -9.25 5.20
N CYS A 18 -0.13 -10.25 4.37
CA CYS A 18 0.89 -10.17 3.33
C CYS A 18 0.62 -9.07 2.31
N LEU A 19 -0.63 -8.94 1.84
CA LEU A 19 -1.02 -7.87 0.91
C LEU A 19 -0.87 -6.49 1.55
N THR A 20 -1.28 -6.36 2.81
CA THR A 20 -1.15 -5.10 3.57
C THR A 20 0.31 -4.68 3.65
N ILE A 21 1.20 -5.58 4.09
CA ILE A 21 2.64 -5.33 4.17
C ILE A 21 3.20 -4.95 2.78
N TYR A 22 2.83 -5.69 1.73
CA TYR A 22 3.27 -5.42 0.37
C TYR A 22 2.94 -3.99 -0.09
N PHE A 23 1.68 -3.58 0.05
CA PHE A 23 1.26 -2.23 -0.35
C PHE A 23 1.89 -1.15 0.53
N PHE A 24 2.04 -1.40 1.83
CA PHE A 24 2.71 -0.47 2.74
C PHE A 24 4.15 -0.22 2.31
N VAL A 25 4.92 -1.30 2.06
CA VAL A 25 6.29 -1.22 1.56
C VAL A 25 6.33 -0.54 0.20
N LYS A 26 5.37 -0.83 -0.68
CA LYS A 26 5.28 -0.20 -2.00
C LYS A 26 5.06 1.32 -1.89
N VAL A 27 4.24 1.78 -0.96
CA VAL A 27 4.01 3.21 -0.70
C VAL A 27 5.26 3.86 -0.12
N LEU A 28 5.89 3.25 0.88
CA LEU A 28 7.11 3.79 1.50
C LEU A 28 8.29 3.88 0.52
N LYS A 29 8.33 3.00 -0.48
CA LYS A 29 9.34 2.98 -1.53
C LYS A 29 8.91 3.66 -2.83
N ALA A 30 7.70 4.24 -2.87
CA ALA A 30 7.25 4.92 -4.07
C ALA A 30 8.20 6.10 -4.35
N PRO A 31 8.75 6.22 -5.57
CA PRO A 31 9.55 7.38 -5.90
C PRO A 31 8.67 8.62 -5.77
N MET A 32 9.20 9.69 -5.17
CA MET A 32 8.53 10.98 -5.19
C MET A 32 8.35 11.38 -6.65
N ARG A 33 7.10 11.36 -7.12
CA ARG A 33 6.76 11.91 -8.43
C ARG A 33 7.16 13.37 -8.36
N GLN A 34 8.02 13.83 -9.27
CA GLN A 34 8.19 15.26 -9.50
C GLN A 34 6.82 15.79 -9.94
N GLU A 35 6.09 16.38 -9.00
CA GLU A 35 4.89 17.12 -9.33
C GLU A 35 5.32 18.41 -10.03
N PRO A 36 4.68 18.78 -11.16
CA PRO A 36 4.91 20.09 -11.74
C PRO A 36 4.60 21.15 -10.68
N ASP A 37 5.51 22.09 -10.48
CA ASP A 37 5.37 23.13 -9.47
C ASP A 37 4.08 23.92 -9.73
N SER A 38 3.16 23.83 -8.76
CA SER A 38 1.83 24.43 -8.86
C SER A 38 1.84 25.95 -8.75
N TYR A 39 3.00 26.55 -8.43
CA TYR A 39 3.18 28.01 -8.35
C TYR A 39 3.90 28.63 -9.56
N LEU A 40 4.26 27.84 -10.58
CA LEU A 40 4.93 28.34 -11.80
C LEU A 40 4.16 29.47 -12.50
N ASP A 41 2.82 29.43 -12.49
CA ASP A 41 1.97 30.49 -13.08
C ASP A 41 1.84 31.74 -12.19
N ASN A 42 2.33 31.69 -10.95
CA ASN A 42 2.19 32.76 -9.95
C ASN A 42 3.53 33.40 -9.57
N ASP A 43 4.62 33.06 -10.27
CA ASP A 43 5.90 33.72 -10.10
C ASP A 43 5.82 35.18 -10.56
N PRO A 44 6.28 36.15 -9.75
CA PRO A 44 6.32 37.55 -10.14
C PRO A 44 7.28 37.73 -11.32
N LYS A 45 6.77 38.24 -12.45
CA LYS A 45 7.56 38.66 -13.62
C LYS A 45 8.43 39.87 -13.32
#